data_AF-A0A401QLK4-F1
#
_entry.id   AF-A0A401QLK4-F1
#
_cell.length_a   1.000
_cell.length_b   1.000
_cell.length_c   1.000
_cell.angle_alpha   90.00
_cell.angle_beta   90.00
_cell.angle_gamma   90.00
#
_symmetry.space_group_name_H-M   'P 1'
#
loop_
_entity.id
_entity.type
_entity.pdbx_description
1 polymer ?
#
loop_
_entity_poly.entity_id
_entity_poly.type
_entity_poly.pdbx_seq_one_letter_code
_entity_poly.pdbx_strand_id
1 'polypeptide(L)'
;LTAVIVVDLTDVIVVDLTDVIIVDLTDVIVVDLTDVIILDLTDVIVVDLTDVTVVDFTDVMVVDLTDVIVVDLTIVIVVDLTDVIVVDLTNVIVVDLTDVIVVDLTNVIVVDLTDVMVVDLTDVMVVDLTDVLVVDLTDVIVVDLTDVIVVDLTDVIVVDLTYMIVVDLTDVIIVDLTDVIVVDLTDVIVVDLTDVIVVDLTNVIPLNLTDVIIVDLTDVIIVDLTDVML
;
A
#
# COMPACT_ATOMS: atom_id res chain seq x y z
N LEU A 1 -4.35 -27.79 22.94
CA LEU A 1 -5.38 -27.62 24.00
C LEU A 1 -6.56 -26.92 23.33
N THR A 2 -7.82 -27.29 23.58
CA THR A 2 -8.95 -26.98 22.68
C THR A 2 -9.54 -25.56 22.76
N ALA A 3 -9.00 -24.68 23.62
CA ALA A 3 -9.24 -23.23 23.68
C ALA A 3 -8.68 -22.69 25.01
N VAL A 4 -8.01 -21.55 24.99
CA VAL A 4 -7.59 -20.82 26.21
C VAL A 4 -8.06 -19.37 26.16
N ILE A 5 -8.51 -18.84 27.30
CA ILE A 5 -8.85 -17.42 27.45
C ILE A 5 -7.95 -16.82 28.52
N VAL A 6 -7.28 -15.72 28.18
CA VAL A 6 -6.38 -14.96 29.07
C VAL A 6 -6.92 -13.55 29.23
N VAL A 7 -7.08 -13.08 30.48
CA VAL A 7 -7.72 -11.78 30.79
C VAL A 7 -7.03 -11.07 31.95
N ASP A 8 -6.89 -9.74 31.86
CA ASP A 8 -6.52 -8.83 32.96
C ASP A 8 -5.16 -9.17 33.62
N LEU A 9 -4.12 -9.26 32.78
CA LEU A 9 -2.74 -9.52 33.20
C LEU A 9 -1.79 -8.47 32.61
N THR A 10 -0.66 -8.22 33.24
CA THR A 10 0.30 -7.24 32.73
C THR A 10 1.13 -7.81 31.58
N ASP A 11 1.80 -8.95 31.84
CA ASP A 11 2.74 -9.58 30.90
C ASP A 11 2.33 -11.04 30.69
N VAL A 12 2.17 -11.46 29.43
CA VAL A 12 1.82 -12.85 29.10
C VAL A 12 2.63 -13.38 27.93
N ILE A 13 3.02 -14.66 28.06
CA ILE A 13 3.57 -15.45 26.96
C ILE A 13 2.66 -16.66 26.75
N VAL A 14 2.19 -16.83 25.51
CA VAL A 14 1.35 -17.95 25.08
C VAL A 14 2.07 -18.74 23.99
N VAL A 15 2.18 -20.07 24.17
CA VAL A 15 2.92 -20.95 23.25
C VAL A 15 2.20 -22.29 23.03
N ASP A 16 2.27 -22.83 21.81
CA ASP A 16 1.85 -24.19 21.44
C ASP A 16 0.36 -24.49 21.70
N LEU A 17 -0.54 -23.56 21.35
CA LEU A 17 -1.99 -23.72 21.51
C LEU A 17 -2.72 -23.70 20.17
N THR A 18 -3.97 -24.17 20.14
CA THR A 18 -4.75 -24.19 18.90
C THR A 18 -5.56 -22.90 18.80
N ASP A 19 -6.44 -22.66 19.78
CA ASP A 19 -7.32 -21.48 19.79
C ASP A 19 -7.08 -20.67 21.06
N VAL A 20 -6.84 -19.36 20.92
CA VAL A 20 -6.63 -18.47 22.07
C VAL A 20 -7.35 -17.14 21.92
N ILE A 21 -7.96 -16.69 23.02
CA ILE A 21 -8.52 -15.34 23.16
C ILE A 21 -7.77 -14.61 24.27
N ILE A 22 -7.27 -13.41 23.96
CA ILE A 22 -6.47 -12.56 24.85
C ILE A 22 -7.15 -11.19 24.96
N VAL A 23 -7.43 -10.72 26.17
CA VAL A 23 -8.22 -9.48 26.41
C VAL A 23 -7.67 -8.69 27.60
N ASP A 24 -7.52 -7.36 27.47
CA ASP A 24 -7.14 -6.44 28.56
C ASP A 24 -5.77 -6.74 29.22
N LEU A 25 -4.67 -6.56 28.48
CA LEU A 25 -3.28 -6.74 28.94
C LEU A 25 -2.38 -5.61 28.46
N THR A 26 -1.16 -5.52 29.00
CA THR A 26 -0.19 -4.50 28.58
C THR A 26 0.75 -5.05 27.51
N ASP A 27 1.49 -6.12 27.84
CA ASP A 27 2.53 -6.69 26.99
C ASP A 27 2.25 -8.18 26.71
N VAL A 28 2.14 -8.57 25.44
CA VAL A 28 1.84 -9.96 25.06
C VAL A 28 2.77 -10.49 23.97
N ILE A 29 3.24 -11.72 24.17
CA ILE A 29 3.97 -12.50 23.17
C ILE A 29 3.19 -13.79 22.89
N VAL A 30 2.87 -14.03 21.61
CA VAL A 30 2.16 -15.23 21.14
C VAL A 30 3.01 -15.95 20.09
N VAL A 31 3.25 -17.25 20.27
CA VAL A 31 4.14 -18.04 19.39
C VAL A 31 3.58 -19.43 19.11
N ASP A 32 3.59 -19.88 17.86
CA ASP A 32 3.20 -21.23 17.44
C ASP A 32 1.72 -21.58 17.75
N LEU A 33 0.78 -20.79 17.22
CA LEU A 33 -0.68 -21.01 17.37
C LEU A 33 -1.41 -21.17 16.03
N THR A 34 -2.63 -21.71 16.05
CA THR A 34 -3.47 -21.80 14.84
C THR A 34 -4.35 -20.55 14.72
N ASP A 35 -5.25 -20.34 15.67
CA ASP A 35 -6.25 -19.26 15.63
C ASP A 35 -6.12 -18.37 16.88
N VAL A 36 -5.94 -17.06 16.69
CA VAL A 36 -5.80 -16.11 17.81
C VAL A 36 -6.61 -14.84 17.63
N ILE A 37 -7.32 -14.47 18.69
CA ILE A 37 -8.00 -13.18 18.81
C ILE A 37 -7.39 -12.42 19.98
N ILE A 38 -6.93 -11.19 19.72
CA ILE A 38 -6.31 -10.31 20.70
C ILE A 38 -7.06 -8.97 20.72
N LEU A 39 -7.51 -8.53 21.89
CA LEU A 39 -8.33 -7.32 22.08
C LEU A 39 -7.75 -6.44 23.20
N ASP A 40 -7.78 -5.11 22.99
CA ASP A 40 -7.58 -4.07 24.00
C ASP A 40 -6.21 -4.15 24.73
N LEU A 41 -5.08 -4.19 24.01
CA LEU A 41 -3.74 -4.20 24.63
C LEU A 41 -2.86 -3.01 24.23
N THR A 42 -1.70 -2.86 24.90
CA THR A 42 -0.73 -1.80 24.54
C THR A 42 0.24 -2.28 23.47
N ASP A 43 1.02 -3.34 23.78
CA ASP A 43 2.11 -3.85 22.93
C ASP A 43 1.95 -5.36 22.68
N VAL A 44 2.03 -5.79 21.41
CA VAL A 44 1.94 -7.22 21.04
C VAL A 44 3.00 -7.64 20.04
N ILE A 45 3.53 -8.84 20.27
CA ILE A 45 4.33 -9.59 19.31
C ILE A 45 3.65 -10.93 19.01
N VAL A 46 3.42 -11.21 17.73
CA VAL A 46 2.82 -12.45 17.23
C VAL A 46 3.77 -13.09 16.22
N VAL A 47 4.09 -14.38 16.40
CA VAL A 47 5.06 -15.11 15.57
C VAL A 47 4.59 -16.53 15.26
N ASP A 48 4.69 -16.97 14.00
CA ASP A 48 4.38 -18.34 13.55
C ASP A 48 2.91 -18.76 13.81
N LEU A 49 1.95 -18.05 13.19
CA LEU A 49 0.51 -18.36 13.33
C LEU A 49 -0.20 -18.58 11.98
N THR A 50 -1.36 -19.25 12.01
CA THR A 50 -2.20 -19.40 10.80
C THR A 50 -3.11 -18.18 10.64
N ASP A 51 -4.05 -17.99 11.57
CA ASP A 51 -5.09 -16.96 11.49
C ASP A 51 -5.06 -16.04 12.72
N VAL A 52 -4.96 -14.73 12.52
CA VAL A 52 -4.92 -13.76 13.63
C VAL A 52 -5.83 -12.56 13.40
N THR A 53 -6.55 -12.19 14.47
CA THR A 53 -7.30 -10.94 14.53
C THR A 53 -6.85 -10.10 15.73
N VAL A 54 -6.49 -8.84 15.46
CA VAL A 54 -5.99 -7.87 16.44
C VAL A 54 -6.82 -6.59 16.37
N VAL A 55 -7.40 -6.16 17.49
CA VAL A 55 -8.26 -4.96 17.58
C VAL A 55 -7.94 -4.06 18.79
N ASP A 56 -7.80 -2.75 18.56
CA ASP A 56 -7.58 -1.68 19.56
C ASP A 56 -6.23 -1.76 20.30
N PHE A 57 -5.14 -1.30 19.64
CA PHE A 57 -3.78 -1.32 20.22
C PHE A 57 -2.96 -0.06 19.95
N THR A 58 -1.90 0.09 20.74
CA THR A 58 -0.86 1.09 20.45
C THR A 58 0.11 0.53 19.41
N ASP A 59 0.88 -0.52 19.75
CA ASP A 59 1.95 -1.03 18.90
C ASP A 59 1.83 -2.56 18.70
N VAL A 60 1.88 -3.01 17.44
CA VAL A 60 1.82 -4.44 17.11
C VAL A 60 2.86 -4.85 16.07
N MET A 61 3.52 -5.98 16.34
CA MET A 61 4.46 -6.63 15.41
C MET A 61 4.00 -8.06 15.12
N VAL A 62 3.90 -8.38 13.83
CA VAL A 62 3.41 -9.68 13.32
C VAL A 62 4.42 -10.25 12.33
N VAL A 63 4.83 -11.51 12.52
CA VAL A 63 5.88 -12.15 11.73
C VAL A 63 5.54 -13.61 11.42
N ASP A 64 5.69 -14.04 10.15
CA ASP A 64 5.49 -15.42 9.70
C ASP A 64 4.03 -15.91 9.90
N LEU A 65 3.05 -15.28 9.22
CA LEU A 65 1.63 -15.66 9.31
C LEU A 65 0.97 -15.97 7.97
N THR A 66 -0.14 -16.70 7.99
CA THR A 66 -0.95 -16.92 6.78
C THR A 66 -1.92 -15.77 6.58
N ASP A 67 -2.88 -15.61 7.49
CA ASP A 67 -3.97 -14.62 7.37
C ASP A 67 -4.02 -13.69 8.60
N VAL A 68 -4.03 -12.37 8.38
CA VAL A 68 -4.07 -11.38 9.47
C VAL A 68 -5.05 -10.26 9.22
N ILE A 69 -5.82 -9.94 10.26
CA ILE A 69 -6.71 -8.77 10.31
C ILE A 69 -6.30 -7.88 11.47
N VAL A 70 -6.04 -6.61 11.18
CA VAL A 70 -5.66 -5.59 12.17
C VAL A 70 -6.54 -4.36 12.07
N VAL A 71 -7.13 -3.92 13.19
CA VAL A 71 -8.12 -2.83 13.21
C VAL A 71 -7.90 -1.89 14.40
N ASP A 72 -7.95 -0.58 14.16
CA ASP A 72 -7.87 0.48 15.19
C ASP A 72 -6.51 0.53 15.93
N LEU A 73 -5.40 0.76 15.20
CA LEU A 73 -4.04 0.76 15.79
C LEU A 73 -3.22 2.03 15.55
N THR A 74 -2.24 2.30 16.41
CA THR A 74 -1.32 3.43 16.20
C THR A 74 -0.15 3.04 15.29
N ILE A 75 0.56 1.95 15.59
CA ILE A 75 1.71 1.48 14.82
C ILE A 75 1.62 -0.03 14.58
N VAL A 76 1.82 -0.43 13.32
CA VAL A 76 1.88 -1.84 12.94
C VAL A 76 3.06 -2.14 12.06
N ILE A 77 3.74 -3.25 12.36
CA ILE A 77 4.79 -3.83 11.54
C ILE A 77 4.42 -5.27 11.21
N VAL A 78 4.39 -5.59 9.91
CA VAL A 78 4.01 -6.91 9.40
C VAL A 78 5.09 -7.41 8.44
N VAL A 79 5.57 -8.64 8.65
CA VAL A 79 6.69 -9.22 7.90
C VAL A 79 6.43 -10.69 7.57
N ASP A 80 6.66 -11.10 6.31
CA ASP A 80 6.58 -12.50 5.86
C ASP A 80 5.15 -13.10 5.97
N LEU A 81 4.16 -12.51 5.29
CA LEU A 81 2.76 -12.96 5.34
C LEU A 81 2.15 -13.33 3.98
N THR A 82 1.08 -14.14 4.00
CA THR A 82 0.31 -14.41 2.76
C THR A 82 -0.71 -13.31 2.53
N ASP A 83 -1.72 -13.19 3.40
CA ASP A 83 -2.85 -12.28 3.23
C ASP A 83 -3.02 -11.35 4.44
N VAL A 84 -3.14 -10.04 4.21
CA VAL A 84 -3.31 -9.06 5.29
C VAL A 84 -4.36 -8.00 4.99
N ILE A 85 -5.19 -7.73 6.00
CA ILE A 85 -6.15 -6.63 6.00
C ILE A 85 -5.86 -5.70 7.17
N VAL A 86 -5.67 -4.41 6.87
CA VAL A 86 -5.38 -3.37 7.85
C VAL A 86 -6.37 -2.21 7.70
N VAL A 87 -7.01 -1.81 8.80
CA VAL A 87 -8.08 -0.79 8.79
C VAL A 87 -7.94 0.18 9.96
N ASP A 88 -8.07 1.49 9.71
CA ASP A 88 -8.09 2.56 10.73
C ASP A 88 -6.78 2.69 11.53
N LEU A 89 -5.65 2.94 10.83
CA LEU A 89 -4.32 3.02 11.45
C LEU A 89 -3.57 4.34 11.24
N THR A 90 -2.65 4.66 12.16
CA THR A 90 -1.78 5.84 11.98
C THR A 90 -0.53 5.52 11.14
N ASN A 91 0.24 4.49 11.50
CA ASN A 91 1.46 4.12 10.75
C ASN A 91 1.54 2.62 10.52
N VAL A 92 1.84 2.22 9.29
CA VAL A 92 2.01 0.80 8.94
C VAL A 92 3.25 0.58 8.09
N ILE A 93 3.99 -0.48 8.42
CA ILE A 93 5.08 -1.00 7.62
C ILE A 93 4.77 -2.46 7.29
N VAL A 94 4.80 -2.78 6.01
CA VAL A 94 4.54 -4.12 5.48
C VAL A 94 5.70 -4.54 4.58
N VAL A 95 6.24 -5.74 4.81
CA VAL A 95 7.41 -6.26 4.09
C VAL A 95 7.24 -7.74 3.75
N ASP A 96 7.54 -8.13 2.51
CA ASP A 96 7.55 -9.53 2.05
C ASP A 96 6.17 -10.22 2.13
N LEU A 97 5.17 -9.71 1.39
CA LEU A 97 3.79 -10.24 1.39
C LEU A 97 3.27 -10.68 0.01
N THR A 98 2.25 -11.53 0.01
CA THR A 98 1.53 -11.87 -1.23
C THR A 98 0.45 -10.82 -1.50
N ASP A 99 -0.59 -10.74 -0.66
CA ASP A 99 -1.75 -9.89 -0.87
C ASP A 99 -2.01 -8.96 0.33
N VAL A 100 -2.23 -7.67 0.09
CA VAL A 100 -2.52 -6.69 1.15
C VAL A 100 -3.65 -5.74 0.80
N ILE A 101 -4.53 -5.53 1.77
CA ILE A 101 -5.58 -4.50 1.74
C ILE A 101 -5.37 -3.53 2.89
N VAL A 102 -5.29 -2.24 2.56
CA VAL A 102 -5.12 -1.16 3.52
C VAL A 102 -6.20 -0.09 3.33
N VAL A 103 -6.89 0.28 4.41
CA VAL A 103 -8.02 1.22 4.36
C VAL A 103 -7.96 2.21 5.52
N ASP A 104 -8.16 3.51 5.24
CA ASP A 104 -8.27 4.58 6.24
C ASP A 104 -6.99 4.79 7.09
N LEU A 105 -5.86 5.14 6.44
CA LEU A 105 -4.56 5.26 7.11
C LEU A 105 -3.88 6.63 6.93
N THR A 106 -3.01 6.99 7.89
CA THR A 106 -2.18 8.21 7.73
C THR A 106 -0.91 7.93 6.93
N ASN A 107 -0.04 7.02 7.40
CA ASN A 107 1.25 6.73 6.75
C ASN A 107 1.43 5.24 6.49
N VAL A 108 1.83 4.89 5.27
CA VAL A 108 2.07 3.48 4.88
C VAL A 108 3.36 3.31 4.10
N ILE A 109 4.12 2.28 4.48
CA ILE A 109 5.28 1.81 3.75
C ILE A 109 5.07 0.34 3.40
N VAL A 110 5.19 0.02 2.12
CA VAL A 110 5.05 -1.33 1.58
C VAL A 110 6.25 -1.69 0.71
N VAL A 111 6.86 -2.85 0.97
CA VAL A 111 8.07 -3.29 0.27
C VAL A 111 7.99 -4.77 -0.07
N ASP A 112 8.34 -5.14 -1.30
CA ASP A 112 8.44 -6.54 -1.77
C ASP A 112 7.10 -7.30 -1.72
N LEU A 113 6.10 -6.86 -2.50
CA LEU A 113 4.75 -7.46 -2.53
C LEU A 113 4.29 -7.93 -3.91
N THR A 114 3.32 -8.87 -3.94
CA THR A 114 2.66 -9.26 -5.19
C THR A 114 1.53 -8.28 -5.51
N ASP A 115 0.47 -8.27 -4.70
CA ASP A 115 -0.74 -7.48 -4.95
C ASP A 115 -1.09 -6.58 -3.76
N VAL A 116 -1.37 -5.30 -4.02
CA VAL A 116 -1.76 -4.34 -2.98
C VAL A 116 -2.94 -3.49 -3.40
N MET A 117 -3.91 -3.35 -2.49
CA MET A 117 -5.00 -2.39 -2.58
C MET A 117 -4.94 -1.40 -1.42
N VAL A 118 -4.94 -0.11 -1.74
CA VAL A 118 -4.84 1.00 -0.79
C VAL A 118 -5.97 1.99 -1.04
N VAL A 119 -6.72 2.34 0.00
CA VAL A 119 -7.91 3.22 -0.09
C VAL A 119 -7.93 4.21 1.05
N ASP A 120 -8.14 5.50 0.76
CA ASP A 120 -8.30 6.59 1.74
C ASP A 120 -7.05 6.80 2.63
N LEU A 121 -5.94 7.26 2.01
CA LEU A 121 -4.67 7.50 2.74
C LEU A 121 -4.09 8.90 2.59
N THR A 122 -3.27 9.32 3.57
CA THR A 122 -2.52 10.58 3.47
C THR A 122 -1.21 10.37 2.70
N ASP A 123 -0.29 9.57 3.26
CA ASP A 123 1.06 9.37 2.70
C ASP A 123 1.35 7.87 2.47
N VAL A 124 1.76 7.51 1.25
CA VAL A 124 2.13 6.12 0.92
C VAL A 124 3.44 6.03 0.15
N MET A 125 4.27 5.08 0.56
CA MET A 125 5.47 4.67 -0.17
C MET A 125 5.41 3.18 -0.50
N VAL A 126 5.55 2.86 -1.78
CA VAL A 126 5.50 1.50 -2.32
C VAL A 126 6.75 1.21 -3.13
N VAL A 127 7.41 0.08 -2.87
CA VAL A 127 8.66 -0.29 -3.53
C VAL A 127 8.67 -1.79 -3.88
N ASP A 128 9.07 -2.13 -5.11
CA ASP A 128 9.26 -3.51 -5.58
C ASP A 128 7.96 -4.34 -5.58
N LEU A 129 6.97 -3.97 -6.39
CA LEU A 129 5.65 -4.65 -6.45
C LEU A 129 5.26 -5.16 -7.85
N THR A 130 4.37 -6.15 -7.88
CA THR A 130 3.76 -6.61 -9.15
C THR A 130 2.57 -5.73 -9.50
N ASP A 131 1.48 -5.80 -8.73
CA ASP A 131 0.22 -5.11 -9.02
C ASP A 131 -0.20 -4.20 -7.86
N VAL A 132 -0.56 -2.95 -8.17
CA VAL A 132 -1.02 -1.98 -7.17
C VAL A 132 -2.27 -1.24 -7.61
N LEU A 133 -3.23 -1.13 -6.69
CA LEU A 133 -4.43 -0.32 -6.82
C LEU A 133 -4.45 0.71 -5.68
N VAL A 134 -4.45 2.00 -6.04
CA VAL A 134 -4.52 3.13 -5.11
C VAL A 134 -5.73 4.02 -5.43
N VAL A 135 -6.52 4.35 -4.41
CA VAL A 135 -7.71 5.24 -4.53
C VAL A 135 -7.76 6.25 -3.40
N ASP A 136 -8.02 7.51 -3.73
CA ASP A 136 -8.30 8.61 -2.78
C ASP A 136 -7.11 8.90 -1.84
N LEU A 137 -6.00 9.42 -2.39
CA LEU A 137 -4.77 9.67 -1.63
C LEU A 137 -4.23 11.10 -1.77
N THR A 138 -3.45 11.55 -0.78
CA THR A 138 -2.78 12.87 -0.84
C THR A 138 -1.42 12.75 -1.52
N ASP A 139 -0.47 12.05 -0.89
CA ASP A 139 0.92 11.93 -1.34
C ASP A 139 1.29 10.46 -1.59
N VAL A 140 1.80 10.16 -2.79
CA VAL A 140 2.23 8.79 -3.14
C VAL A 140 3.59 8.76 -3.81
N ILE A 141 4.43 7.82 -3.37
CA ILE A 141 5.68 7.45 -4.02
C ILE A 141 5.65 5.97 -4.38
N VAL A 142 5.86 5.68 -5.66
CA VAL A 142 5.89 4.31 -6.21
C VAL A 142 7.19 4.11 -6.98
N VAL A 143 7.90 3.02 -6.70
CA VAL A 143 9.19 2.70 -7.31
C VAL A 143 9.28 1.23 -7.67
N ASP A 144 9.72 0.91 -8.89
CA ASP A 144 10.01 -0.44 -9.38
C ASP A 144 8.77 -1.37 -9.39
N LEU A 145 7.78 -1.05 -10.24
CA LEU A 145 6.52 -1.81 -10.33
C LEU A 145 6.23 -2.40 -11.72
N THR A 146 5.33 -3.39 -11.79
CA THR A 146 4.82 -3.93 -13.06
C THR A 146 3.57 -3.20 -13.52
N ASP A 147 2.48 -3.28 -12.74
CA ASP A 147 1.17 -2.71 -13.07
C ASP A 147 0.67 -1.82 -11.92
N VAL A 148 0.24 -0.59 -12.25
CA VAL A 148 -0.35 0.32 -11.25
C VAL A 148 -1.63 0.97 -11.79
N ILE A 149 -2.67 0.96 -10.96
CA ILE A 149 -3.90 1.72 -11.16
C ILE A 149 -4.03 2.74 -10.04
N VAL A 150 -4.20 4.00 -10.44
CA VAL A 150 -4.20 5.15 -9.55
C VAL A 150 -5.43 6.01 -9.86
N VAL A 151 -6.22 6.35 -8.84
CA VAL A 151 -7.43 7.17 -8.97
C VAL A 151 -7.47 8.21 -7.86
N ASP A 152 -7.74 9.46 -8.22
CA ASP A 152 -7.98 10.57 -7.29
C ASP A 152 -6.79 10.85 -6.34
N LEU A 153 -5.71 11.50 -6.85
CA LEU A 153 -4.61 11.98 -5.98
C LEU A 153 -4.16 13.42 -6.21
N THR A 154 -3.50 13.95 -5.18
CA THR A 154 -2.98 15.32 -5.16
C THR A 154 -1.52 15.43 -5.56
N ASP A 155 -0.64 14.55 -5.07
CA ASP A 155 0.80 14.58 -5.33
C ASP A 155 1.31 13.16 -5.56
N VAL A 156 1.92 12.90 -6.73
CA VAL A 156 2.38 11.56 -7.10
C VAL A 156 3.77 11.56 -7.72
N ILE A 157 4.62 10.66 -7.25
CA ILE A 157 5.90 10.33 -7.86
C ILE A 157 5.92 8.85 -8.24
N VAL A 158 6.10 8.57 -9.52
CA VAL A 158 6.27 7.21 -10.04
C VAL A 158 7.61 7.09 -10.77
N VAL A 159 8.36 6.05 -10.46
CA VAL A 159 9.65 5.74 -11.08
C VAL A 159 9.68 4.26 -11.46
N ASP A 160 10.16 3.96 -12.68
CA ASP A 160 10.41 2.61 -13.18
C ASP A 160 9.16 1.71 -13.15
N LEU A 161 8.27 1.87 -14.14
CA LEU A 161 7.01 1.12 -14.21
C LEU A 161 6.73 0.59 -15.63
N THR A 162 6.15 -0.60 -15.73
CA THR A 162 5.80 -1.18 -17.03
C THR A 162 4.46 -0.63 -17.54
N TYR A 163 3.39 -0.79 -16.77
CA TYR A 163 2.05 -0.33 -17.11
C TYR A 163 1.47 0.57 -16.02
N MET A 164 0.89 1.69 -16.45
CA MET A 164 0.22 2.60 -15.53
C MET A 164 -1.12 3.08 -16.08
N ILE A 165 -2.16 3.04 -15.26
CA ILE A 165 -3.44 3.71 -15.51
C ILE A 165 -3.68 4.72 -14.42
N VAL A 166 -3.93 5.96 -14.83
CA VAL A 166 -4.09 7.08 -13.94
C VAL A 166 -5.34 7.88 -14.32
N VAL A 167 -6.12 8.26 -13.31
CA VAL A 167 -7.32 9.09 -13.47
C VAL A 167 -7.34 10.16 -12.37
N ASP A 168 -7.62 11.41 -12.76
CA ASP A 168 -7.86 12.54 -11.86
C ASP A 168 -6.67 12.82 -10.91
N LEU A 169 -5.55 13.32 -11.46
CA LEU A 169 -4.39 13.73 -10.65
C LEU A 169 -4.01 15.20 -10.76
N THR A 170 -3.48 15.72 -9.66
CA THR A 170 -2.74 16.97 -9.58
C THR A 170 -1.25 16.66 -9.29
N ASP A 171 -0.34 17.58 -9.64
CA ASP A 171 1.08 17.57 -9.25
C ASP A 171 1.78 16.19 -9.38
N VAL A 172 2.07 15.80 -10.62
CA VAL A 172 2.57 14.45 -10.93
C VAL A 172 3.96 14.48 -11.54
N ILE A 173 4.83 13.58 -11.05
CA ILE A 173 6.14 13.29 -11.65
C ILE A 173 6.19 11.81 -12.01
N ILE A 174 6.38 11.53 -13.30
CA ILE A 174 6.53 10.16 -13.82
C ILE A 174 7.85 10.06 -14.57
N VAL A 175 8.63 9.03 -14.26
CA VAL A 175 9.94 8.77 -14.88
C VAL A 175 10.02 7.30 -15.29
N ASP A 176 10.51 7.05 -16.51
CA ASP A 176 10.84 5.71 -17.03
C ASP A 176 9.63 4.75 -17.06
N LEU A 177 8.69 4.98 -17.99
CA LEU A 177 7.50 4.13 -18.17
C LEU A 177 7.36 3.58 -19.60
N THR A 178 6.85 2.35 -19.71
CA THR A 178 6.68 1.67 -21.01
C THR A 178 5.31 1.88 -21.62
N ASP A 179 4.24 1.74 -20.85
CA ASP A 179 2.86 1.85 -21.31
C ASP A 179 2.07 2.67 -20.29
N VAL A 180 1.44 3.75 -20.75
CA VAL A 180 0.68 4.63 -19.83
C VAL A 180 -0.61 5.12 -20.44
N ILE A 181 -1.66 5.07 -19.64
CA ILE A 181 -2.94 5.71 -19.92
C ILE A 181 -3.19 6.72 -18.83
N VAL A 182 -3.33 7.99 -19.23
CA VAL A 182 -3.75 9.03 -18.29
C VAL A 182 -4.95 9.83 -18.77
N VAL A 183 -5.83 10.13 -17.83
CA VAL A 183 -7.03 10.95 -17.99
C VAL A 183 -7.04 12.02 -16.90
N ASP A 184 -7.32 13.27 -17.29
CA ASP A 184 -7.54 14.40 -16.37
C ASP A 184 -6.33 14.70 -15.47
N LEU A 185 -5.27 15.29 -16.05
CA LEU A 185 -4.04 15.68 -15.35
C LEU A 185 -3.85 17.19 -15.28
N THR A 186 -3.37 17.66 -14.13
CA THR A 186 -2.90 19.04 -13.95
C THR A 186 -1.49 19.08 -13.33
N ASP A 187 -0.64 19.96 -13.85
CA ASP A 187 0.71 20.24 -13.32
C ASP A 187 1.62 18.99 -13.33
N VAL A 188 1.99 18.54 -14.53
CA VAL A 188 2.66 17.24 -14.72
C VAL A 188 4.02 17.35 -15.38
N ILE A 189 4.96 16.56 -14.88
CA ILE A 189 6.27 16.31 -15.48
C ILE A 189 6.36 14.84 -15.83
N VAL A 190 6.57 14.54 -17.10
CA VAL A 190 6.83 13.16 -17.56
C VAL A 190 8.16 13.09 -18.29
N VAL A 191 8.94 12.04 -18.01
CA VAL A 191 10.26 11.82 -18.57
C VAL A 191 10.38 10.37 -19.04
N ASP A 192 10.89 10.17 -20.25
CA ASP A 192 11.25 8.86 -20.80
C ASP A 192 10.05 7.89 -20.84
N LEU A 193 9.02 8.25 -21.61
CA LEU A 193 7.83 7.41 -21.81
C LEU A 193 7.76 6.80 -23.21
N THR A 194 7.24 5.58 -23.27
CA THR A 194 6.81 4.91 -24.52
C THR A 194 5.29 4.65 -24.45
N ASP A 195 4.65 4.40 -25.60
CA ASP A 195 3.25 3.96 -25.72
C ASP A 195 2.27 4.68 -24.78
N VAL A 196 2.12 6.00 -25.02
CA VAL A 196 1.42 6.92 -24.11
C VAL A 196 0.07 7.31 -24.68
N ILE A 197 -1.01 7.09 -23.93
CA ILE A 197 -2.35 7.62 -24.23
C ILE A 197 -2.73 8.64 -23.19
N VAL A 198 -3.14 9.81 -23.68
CA VAL A 198 -3.31 11.00 -22.86
C VAL A 198 -4.61 11.69 -23.22
N VAL A 199 -5.45 11.96 -22.23
CA VAL A 199 -6.71 12.69 -22.38
C VAL A 199 -6.79 13.82 -21.35
N ASP A 200 -7.12 15.03 -21.80
CA ASP A 200 -7.38 16.21 -20.96
C ASP A 200 -6.20 16.59 -20.04
N LEU A 201 -5.18 17.24 -20.62
CA LEU A 201 -3.99 17.68 -19.89
C LEU A 201 -3.87 19.20 -19.77
N THR A 202 -3.49 19.65 -18.58
CA THR A 202 -3.20 21.04 -18.27
C THR A 202 -1.81 21.19 -17.62
N ASN A 203 -1.01 22.17 -18.07
CA ASN A 203 0.31 22.49 -17.50
C ASN A 203 1.30 21.31 -17.50
N VAL A 204 1.57 20.74 -18.67
CA VAL A 204 2.40 19.53 -18.77
C VAL A 204 3.75 19.79 -19.46
N ILE A 205 4.80 19.17 -18.92
CA ILE A 205 6.15 19.20 -19.47
C ILE A 205 6.60 17.76 -19.79
N PRO A 206 6.32 17.26 -21.00
CA PRO A 206 6.86 15.98 -21.43
C PRO A 206 8.26 16.08 -22.00
N LEU A 207 9.13 15.15 -21.58
CA LEU A 207 10.50 14.98 -22.07
C LEU A 207 10.68 13.57 -22.62
N ASN A 208 11.15 13.46 -23.87
CA ASN A 208 11.48 12.20 -24.52
C ASN A 208 10.31 11.20 -24.54
N LEU A 209 9.30 11.48 -25.35
CA LEU A 209 8.18 10.56 -25.56
C LEU A 209 8.25 9.88 -26.94
N THR A 210 7.86 8.61 -26.96
CA THR A 210 7.69 7.81 -28.19
C THR A 210 6.28 7.21 -28.23
N ASP A 211 5.68 7.14 -29.42
CA ASP A 211 4.38 6.50 -29.65
C ASP A 211 3.25 7.09 -28.78
N VAL A 212 2.96 8.38 -28.98
CA VAL A 212 2.02 9.15 -28.14
C VAL A 212 0.71 9.44 -28.86
N ILE A 213 -0.41 9.20 -28.20
CA ILE A 213 -1.75 9.64 -28.59
C ILE A 213 -2.24 10.69 -27.59
N ILE A 214 -2.59 11.88 -28.08
CA ILE A 214 -3.08 12.97 -27.23
C ILE A 214 -4.47 13.43 -27.66
N VAL A 215 -5.37 13.58 -26.69
CA VAL A 215 -6.72 14.12 -26.88
C VAL A 215 -6.93 15.26 -25.90
N ASP A 216 -6.89 16.49 -26.41
CA ASP A 216 -6.99 17.76 -25.67
C ASP A 216 -5.76 18.14 -24.82
N LEU A 217 -5.29 19.38 -25.00
CA LEU A 217 -4.09 19.92 -24.36
C LEU A 217 -4.26 21.42 -24.09
N THR A 218 -3.92 21.82 -22.86
CA THR A 218 -3.80 23.22 -22.46
C THR A 218 -2.44 23.48 -21.79
N ASP A 219 -1.77 24.55 -22.19
CA ASP A 219 -0.52 25.02 -21.57
C ASP A 219 0.61 23.96 -21.47
N VAL A 220 0.97 23.35 -22.61
CA VAL A 220 1.99 22.28 -22.68
C VAL A 220 3.32 22.77 -23.25
N ILE A 221 4.43 22.36 -22.64
CA ILE A 221 5.80 22.58 -23.14
C ILE A 221 6.44 21.25 -23.49
N ILE A 222 6.42 20.91 -24.78
CA ILE A 222 6.93 19.62 -25.25
C ILE A 222 8.41 19.69 -25.64
N VAL A 223 9.21 18.75 -25.15
CA VAL A 223 10.63 18.59 -25.49
C VAL A 223 10.91 17.16 -25.95
N ASP A 224 11.25 17.02 -27.23
CA ASP A 224 11.61 15.76 -27.90
C ASP A 224 10.45 14.73 -27.98
N LEU A 225 9.93 14.55 -29.21
CA LEU A 225 8.81 13.68 -29.52
C LEU A 225 9.12 12.84 -30.76
N THR A 226 8.79 11.56 -30.68
CA THR A 226 8.82 10.64 -31.81
C THR A 226 7.45 9.97 -31.95
N ASP A 227 6.95 9.86 -33.20
CA ASP A 227 5.71 9.14 -33.54
C ASP A 227 4.46 9.56 -32.74
N VAL A 228 4.06 10.84 -32.89
CA VAL A 228 2.91 11.42 -32.17
C VAL A 228 1.67 11.57 -33.05
N MET A 229 0.53 11.16 -32.49
CA MET A 229 -0.82 11.40 -32.98
C MET A 229 -1.55 12.40 -32.06
N LEU A 230 -2.13 13.43 -32.67
CA LEU A 230 -2.95 14.47 -32.03
C LEU A 230 -4.39 14.41 -32.53
#